data_AF-A0A6A5A867-F1
#
_entry.id   AF-A0A6A5A867-F1
#
_cell.length_a   1.000
_cell.length_b   1.000
_cell.length_c   1.000
_cell.angle_alpha   90.00
_cell.angle_beta   90.00
_cell.angle_gamma   90.00
#
_symmetry.space_group_name_H-M   'P 1'
#
loop_
_entity.id
_entity.type
_entity.pdbx_description
1 polymer ?
#
loop_
_entity_poly.entity_id
_entity_poly.type
_entity_poly.pdbx_seq_one_letter_code
_entity_poly.pdbx_strand_id
1 'polypeptide(L)'
;MNTHDDHDLLDDDSDSIKSTKYRLDQTGKNENARRRAVQKLGSEDIANEYSEKFNALSRSIKDPEFVVADEMIKDLLMKDFSQNEIRQLLHVGCGRIIRVEKEYKLGIKPTAEESLHLMLRDRRTPHAQFKHFAARLMRILAEESLASCAMEYATVWTPTGAEYSGMVPTNNVCAVSIIRAGDALLDAVLHCVPSIAVGTSLTRHLFLAYHIEGKILIQRNENTIEKSPILFYSKLPPRIAGYGRVLLVDPMLATGGSAKLAIQVHTNHCPNGHEFLPNGHEFLVI
;
A
#
# COMPACT_ATOMS: atom_id res chain seq x y z
N MET A 1 -38.02 52.60 37.77
CA MET A 1 -39.02 51.65 37.24
C MET A 1 -38.35 50.29 37.29
N ASN A 2 -38.95 49.37 38.04
CA ASN A 2 -38.45 48.05 38.45
C ASN A 2 -38.27 47.05 37.29
N THR A 3 -37.71 45.88 37.66
CA THR A 3 -37.82 44.52 37.07
C THR A 3 -36.80 44.17 35.98
N HIS A 4 -36.08 43.03 35.98
CA HIS A 4 -36.15 41.79 36.77
C HIS A 4 -34.80 41.05 36.74
N ASP A 5 -34.54 40.34 37.85
CA ASP A 5 -33.61 39.22 37.99
C ASP A 5 -34.17 37.95 37.30
N ASP A 6 -33.30 36.93 37.25
CA ASP A 6 -33.53 35.49 37.10
C ASP A 6 -33.52 34.88 35.68
N HIS A 7 -32.82 33.72 35.62
CA HIS A 7 -32.61 32.69 34.57
C HIS A 7 -31.14 32.60 34.11
N ASP A 8 -30.39 31.50 34.28
CA ASP A 8 -30.65 30.15 34.81
C ASP A 8 -29.31 29.60 35.33
N LEU A 9 -29.25 29.24 36.62
CA LEU A 9 -28.37 28.17 37.10
C LEU A 9 -29.06 26.87 36.70
N LEU A 10 -28.46 26.06 35.84
CA LEU A 10 -28.62 24.60 35.66
C LEU A 10 -28.12 24.26 34.25
N ASP A 11 -27.00 23.54 34.12
CA ASP A 11 -26.80 22.50 33.07
C ASP A 11 -25.39 21.85 32.99
N ASP A 12 -24.47 22.09 33.93
CA ASP A 12 -23.14 21.42 33.88
C ASP A 12 -23.13 19.95 34.38
N ASP A 13 -24.18 19.47 35.04
CA ASP A 13 -24.21 18.10 35.59
C ASP A 13 -24.62 17.03 34.57
N SER A 14 -25.25 17.39 33.45
CA SER A 14 -25.81 16.40 32.52
C SER A 14 -24.75 15.68 31.67
N ASP A 15 -23.66 16.37 31.32
CA ASP A 15 -22.55 15.83 30.51
C ASP A 15 -21.52 15.06 31.35
N SER A 16 -21.31 15.46 32.61
CA SER A 16 -20.51 14.70 33.57
C SER A 16 -21.19 13.36 33.90
N ILE A 17 -22.52 13.34 34.05
CA ILE A 17 -23.30 12.13 34.29
C ILE A 17 -23.33 11.23 33.05
N LYS A 18 -23.51 11.77 31.84
CA LYS A 18 -23.47 10.98 30.59
C LYS A 18 -22.11 10.33 30.36
N SER A 19 -21.01 11.06 30.54
CA SER A 19 -19.65 10.53 30.38
C SER A 19 -19.32 9.46 31.43
N THR A 20 -19.73 9.68 32.69
CA THR A 20 -19.55 8.72 33.78
C THR A 20 -20.38 7.45 33.57
N LYS A 21 -21.63 7.58 33.10
CA LYS A 21 -22.52 6.45 32.79
C LYS A 21 -22.03 5.63 31.60
N TYR A 22 -21.48 6.28 30.56
CA TYR A 22 -20.86 5.60 29.42
C TYR A 22 -19.58 4.84 29.82
N ARG A 23 -18.80 5.42 30.74
CA ARG A 23 -17.56 4.82 31.26
C ARG A 23 -17.84 3.65 32.22
N LEU A 24 -18.92 3.72 33.01
CA LEU A 24 -19.44 2.63 33.85
C LEU A 24 -20.02 1.46 33.02
N ASP A 25 -20.75 1.76 31.94
CA ASP A 25 -21.27 0.75 31.01
C ASP A 25 -20.15 0.02 30.26
N GLN A 26 -19.07 0.73 29.90
CA GLN A 26 -17.87 0.11 29.33
C GLN A 26 -17.15 -0.78 30.35
N THR A 27 -16.94 -0.33 31.59
CA THR A 27 -16.28 -1.16 32.62
C THR A 27 -17.06 -2.42 32.95
N GLY A 28 -18.39 -2.37 33.06
CA GLY A 28 -19.23 -3.56 33.27
C GLY A 28 -19.26 -4.53 32.08
N LYS A 29 -19.19 -4.02 30.84
CA LYS A 29 -19.05 -4.86 29.63
C LYS A 29 -17.69 -5.56 29.58
N ASN A 30 -16.64 -4.88 30.02
CA ASN A 30 -15.28 -5.42 30.07
C ASN A 30 -15.16 -6.55 31.10
N GLU A 31 -15.84 -6.42 32.25
CA GLU A 31 -15.82 -7.42 33.31
C GLU A 31 -16.57 -8.70 32.94
N ASN A 32 -17.73 -8.58 32.28
CA ASN A 32 -18.47 -9.75 31.79
C ASN A 32 -17.71 -10.52 30.70
N ALA A 33 -17.03 -9.80 29.80
CA ALA A 33 -16.18 -10.39 28.78
C ALA A 33 -14.97 -11.10 29.39
N ARG A 34 -14.34 -10.50 30.41
CA ARG A 34 -13.28 -11.13 31.18
C ARG A 34 -13.76 -12.40 31.87
N ARG A 35 -14.89 -12.39 32.59
CA ARG A 35 -15.43 -13.60 33.25
C ARG A 35 -15.67 -14.75 32.28
N ARG A 36 -16.21 -14.47 31.10
CA ARG A 36 -16.38 -15.48 30.04
C ARG A 36 -15.05 -15.98 29.48
N ALA A 37 -14.07 -15.08 29.32
CA ALA A 37 -12.73 -15.46 28.91
C ALA A 37 -12.06 -16.38 29.94
N VAL A 38 -12.18 -16.10 31.24
CA VAL A 38 -11.69 -16.99 32.32
C VAL A 38 -12.35 -18.37 32.23
N GLN A 39 -13.66 -18.42 31.99
CA GLN A 39 -14.39 -19.69 31.86
C GLN A 39 -13.90 -20.55 30.68
N LYS A 40 -13.55 -19.94 29.54
CA LYS A 40 -13.03 -20.66 28.36
C LYS A 40 -11.54 -20.97 28.42
N LEU A 41 -10.73 -20.06 28.97
CA LEU A 41 -9.27 -20.17 29.03
C LEU A 41 -8.80 -20.98 30.24
N GLY A 42 -9.65 -21.16 31.26
CA GLY A 42 -9.32 -21.89 32.49
C GLY A 42 -8.34 -21.16 33.42
N SER A 43 -7.99 -19.91 33.12
CA SER A 43 -7.06 -19.10 33.91
C SER A 43 -7.43 -17.62 33.85
N GLU A 44 -7.50 -16.99 35.02
CA GLU A 44 -7.74 -15.56 35.17
C GLU A 44 -6.53 -14.72 34.74
N ASP A 45 -5.33 -15.22 35.02
CA ASP A 45 -4.07 -14.57 34.65
C ASP A 45 -3.95 -14.43 33.13
N ILE A 46 -4.27 -15.48 32.39
CA ILE A 46 -4.22 -15.49 30.92
C ILE A 46 -5.24 -14.48 30.34
N ALA A 47 -6.47 -14.45 30.85
CA ALA A 47 -7.49 -13.52 30.37
C ALA A 47 -7.11 -12.04 30.61
N ASN A 48 -6.48 -11.76 31.76
CA ASN A 48 -5.96 -10.44 32.07
C ASN A 48 -4.77 -10.07 31.18
N GLU A 49 -3.87 -11.03 30.90
CA GLU A 49 -2.74 -10.85 30.00
C GLU A 49 -3.18 -10.44 28.58
N TYR A 50 -4.22 -11.06 28.00
CA TYR A 50 -4.75 -10.64 26.69
C TYR A 50 -5.28 -9.21 26.70
N SER A 51 -6.01 -8.83 27.76
CA SER A 51 -6.58 -7.50 27.91
C SER A 51 -5.50 -6.44 28.08
N GLU A 52 -4.49 -6.71 28.90
CA GLU A 52 -3.38 -5.78 29.15
C GLU A 52 -2.46 -5.63 27.94
N LYS A 53 -2.07 -6.75 27.31
CA LYS A 53 -1.28 -6.71 26.08
C LYS A 53 -1.96 -5.87 25.01
N PHE A 54 -3.25 -6.05 24.78
CA PHE A 54 -3.95 -5.24 23.78
C PHE A 54 -4.01 -3.75 24.16
N ASN A 55 -4.29 -3.42 25.42
CA ASN A 55 -4.34 -2.04 25.87
C ASN A 55 -2.99 -1.32 25.70
N ALA A 56 -1.86 -2.03 25.85
CA ALA A 56 -0.54 -1.51 25.53
C ALA A 56 -0.40 -1.18 24.03
N LEU A 57 -0.85 -2.07 23.15
CA LEU A 57 -0.80 -1.89 21.68
C LEU A 57 -1.68 -0.71 21.20
N SER A 58 -2.78 -0.41 21.89
CA SER A 58 -3.67 0.71 21.52
C SER A 58 -3.02 2.10 21.62
N ARG A 59 -1.89 2.21 22.32
CA ARG A 59 -1.19 3.48 22.56
C ARG A 59 -0.09 3.78 21.54
N SER A 60 0.32 2.84 20.69
CA SER A 60 1.28 3.07 19.60
C SER A 60 0.66 2.79 18.23
N ILE A 61 0.41 3.86 17.46
CA ILE A 61 -0.19 3.78 16.12
C ILE A 61 0.88 3.43 15.05
N LYS A 62 2.18 3.39 15.39
CA LYS A 62 3.27 3.36 14.40
C LYS A 62 4.21 2.15 14.41
N ASP A 63 3.96 1.11 15.21
CA ASP A 63 4.97 0.07 15.48
C ASP A 63 4.57 -1.39 15.13
N PRO A 64 5.54 -2.34 15.07
CA PRO A 64 5.36 -3.79 14.90
C PRO A 64 4.29 -4.46 15.79
N GLU A 65 3.82 -3.74 16.80
CA GLU A 65 2.69 -3.99 17.68
C GLU A 65 1.37 -4.34 16.95
N PHE A 66 1.20 -3.93 15.69
CA PHE A 66 0.04 -4.32 14.89
C PHE A 66 -0.03 -5.81 14.57
N VAL A 67 1.11 -6.50 14.39
CA VAL A 67 1.14 -7.94 14.11
C VAL A 67 0.71 -8.74 15.34
N VAL A 68 1.10 -8.27 16.53
CA VAL A 68 0.80 -8.91 17.81
C VAL A 68 -0.71 -9.00 18.05
N ALA A 69 -1.46 -7.94 17.75
CA ALA A 69 -2.92 -7.95 17.90
C ALA A 69 -3.61 -8.93 16.93
N ASP A 70 -3.11 -9.13 15.72
CA ASP A 70 -3.68 -10.12 14.79
C ASP A 70 -3.41 -11.55 15.27
N GLU A 71 -2.21 -11.83 15.80
CA GLU A 71 -1.87 -13.12 16.40
C GLU A 71 -2.73 -13.43 17.65
N MET A 72 -2.99 -12.42 18.50
CA MET A 72 -3.89 -12.58 19.64
C MET A 72 -5.32 -12.92 19.21
N ILE A 73 -5.82 -12.29 18.14
CA ILE A 73 -7.14 -12.60 17.58
C ILE A 73 -7.15 -14.03 17.03
N LYS A 74 -6.12 -14.46 16.29
CA LYS A 74 -6.01 -15.83 15.78
C LYS A 74 -6.02 -16.86 16.92
N ASP A 75 -5.25 -16.64 17.97
CA ASP A 75 -5.19 -17.57 19.09
C ASP A 75 -6.53 -17.67 19.84
N LEU A 76 -7.26 -16.56 20.01
CA LEU A 76 -8.62 -16.60 20.56
C LEU A 76 -9.60 -17.33 19.62
N LEU A 77 -9.49 -17.14 18.30
CA LEU A 77 -10.30 -17.88 17.33
C LEU A 77 -10.00 -19.39 17.37
N MET A 78 -8.74 -19.79 17.55
CA MET A 78 -8.35 -21.21 17.74
C MET A 78 -8.93 -21.82 19.03
N LYS A 79 -9.25 -20.98 20.01
CA LYS A 79 -9.87 -21.36 21.29
C LYS A 79 -11.39 -21.20 21.28
N ASP A 80 -12.01 -21.21 20.10
CA ASP A 80 -13.47 -21.12 19.89
C ASP A 80 -14.12 -19.87 20.51
N PHE A 81 -13.41 -18.73 20.52
CA PHE A 81 -14.02 -17.45 20.83
C PHE A 81 -14.80 -16.91 19.63
N SER A 82 -16.04 -16.49 19.87
CA SER A 82 -16.85 -15.78 18.88
C SER A 82 -16.32 -14.36 18.63
N GLN A 83 -16.65 -13.78 17.48
CA GLN A 83 -16.25 -12.41 17.14
C GLN A 83 -16.66 -11.39 18.21
N ASN A 84 -17.85 -11.57 18.82
CA ASN A 84 -18.35 -10.68 19.87
C ASN A 84 -17.53 -10.81 21.16
N GLU A 85 -17.11 -12.02 21.53
CA GLU A 85 -16.27 -12.24 22.72
C GLU A 85 -14.88 -11.62 22.52
N ILE A 86 -14.27 -11.80 21.34
CA ILE A 86 -12.98 -11.18 20.99
C ILE A 86 -13.09 -9.65 21.00
N ARG A 87 -14.17 -9.10 20.42
CA ARG A 87 -14.43 -7.65 20.41
C ARG A 87 -14.52 -7.09 21.81
N GLN A 88 -15.22 -7.79 22.71
CA GLN A 88 -15.39 -7.32 24.08
C GLN A 88 -14.13 -7.50 24.92
N LEU A 89 -13.32 -8.54 24.68
CA LEU A 89 -12.10 -8.81 25.44
C LEU A 89 -10.93 -7.90 25.01
N LEU A 90 -10.77 -7.69 23.70
CA LEU A 90 -9.67 -6.92 23.13
C LEU A 90 -10.08 -5.50 22.72
N HIS A 91 -11.32 -5.06 22.88
CA HIS A 91 -11.78 -3.72 22.44
C HIS A 91 -11.45 -3.36 20.97
N VAL A 92 -11.30 -4.37 20.11
CA VAL A 92 -11.00 -4.20 18.68
C VAL A 92 -12.27 -3.96 17.86
N GLY A 93 -12.13 -3.24 16.74
CA GLY A 93 -13.21 -3.09 15.77
C GLY A 93 -13.58 -4.42 15.08
N CYS A 94 -14.88 -4.64 14.83
CA CYS A 94 -15.38 -5.86 14.16
C CYS A 94 -14.69 -6.12 12.81
N GLY A 95 -14.41 -5.07 12.03
CA GLY A 95 -13.77 -5.23 10.72
C GLY A 95 -12.42 -5.93 10.79
N ARG A 96 -11.65 -5.68 11.86
CA ARG A 96 -10.35 -6.34 12.09
C ARG A 96 -10.52 -7.82 12.42
N ILE A 97 -11.46 -8.15 13.30
CA ILE A 97 -11.73 -9.55 13.67
C ILE A 97 -12.22 -10.34 12.46
N ILE A 98 -13.18 -9.79 11.70
CA ILE A 98 -13.70 -10.43 10.48
C ILE A 98 -12.57 -10.67 9.46
N ARG A 99 -11.66 -9.71 9.31
CA ARG A 99 -10.48 -9.87 8.47
C ARG A 99 -9.64 -11.04 8.96
N VAL A 100 -9.17 -11.03 10.20
CA VAL A 100 -8.29 -12.09 10.76
C VAL A 100 -8.96 -13.46 10.74
N GLU A 101 -10.25 -13.56 11.02
CA GLU A 101 -10.99 -14.83 10.94
C GLU A 101 -11.05 -15.36 9.50
N LYS A 102 -11.25 -14.48 8.52
CA LYS A 102 -11.24 -14.85 7.12
C LYS A 102 -9.84 -15.30 6.67
N GLU A 103 -8.80 -14.60 7.11
CA GLU A 103 -7.40 -14.98 6.90
C GLU A 103 -7.10 -16.37 7.48
N TYR A 104 -7.52 -16.60 8.73
CA TYR A 104 -7.37 -17.87 9.42
C TYR A 104 -8.08 -19.02 8.71
N LYS A 105 -9.34 -18.85 8.32
CA LYS A 105 -10.12 -19.89 7.62
C LYS A 105 -9.60 -20.22 6.23
N LEU A 106 -9.08 -19.23 5.51
CA LEU A 106 -8.55 -19.41 4.15
C LEU A 106 -7.07 -19.83 4.15
N GLY A 107 -6.36 -19.65 5.25
CA GLY A 107 -4.90 -19.86 5.33
C GLY A 107 -4.08 -18.84 4.53
N ILE A 108 -4.73 -17.83 3.96
CA ILE A 108 -4.12 -16.77 3.13
C ILE A 108 -4.75 -15.42 3.45
N LYS A 109 -3.97 -14.35 3.28
CA LYS A 109 -4.44 -12.98 3.51
C LYS A 109 -5.18 -12.48 2.27
N PRO A 110 -6.52 -12.28 2.28
CA PRO A 110 -7.26 -11.94 1.08
C PRO A 110 -6.90 -10.52 0.65
N THR A 111 -5.95 -10.40 -0.28
CA THR A 111 -5.59 -9.11 -0.86
C THR A 111 -6.30 -8.87 -2.18
N ALA A 112 -6.31 -7.61 -2.61
CA ALA A 112 -6.80 -7.27 -3.94
C ALA A 112 -5.95 -7.96 -5.02
N GLU A 113 -4.63 -8.07 -4.82
CA GLU A 113 -3.73 -8.71 -5.78
C GLU A 113 -4.06 -10.20 -5.95
N GLU A 114 -4.26 -10.95 -4.85
CA GLU A 114 -4.58 -12.38 -4.91
C GLU A 114 -5.87 -12.63 -5.71
N SER A 115 -6.91 -11.83 -5.45
CA SER A 115 -8.19 -11.95 -6.15
C SER A 115 -8.06 -11.60 -7.63
N LEU A 116 -7.37 -10.51 -7.98
CA LEU A 116 -7.13 -10.11 -9.36
C LEU A 116 -6.30 -11.15 -10.11
N HIS A 117 -5.29 -11.70 -9.46
CA HIS A 117 -4.41 -12.70 -10.04
C HIS A 117 -5.16 -14.01 -10.35
N LEU A 118 -6.07 -14.44 -9.47
CA LEU A 118 -6.95 -15.58 -9.75
C LEU A 118 -7.80 -15.35 -11.01
N MET A 119 -8.41 -14.17 -11.14
CA MET A 119 -9.24 -13.85 -12.30
C MET A 119 -8.43 -13.73 -13.60
N LEU A 120 -7.20 -13.24 -13.54
CA LEU A 120 -6.31 -13.16 -14.69
C LEU A 120 -5.79 -14.53 -15.17
N ARG A 121 -5.70 -15.52 -14.26
CA ARG A 121 -5.25 -16.87 -14.59
C ARG A 121 -6.38 -17.82 -14.95
N ASP A 122 -7.64 -17.48 -14.66
CA ASP A 122 -8.78 -18.30 -15.06
C ASP A 122 -8.97 -18.23 -16.59
N ARG A 123 -8.79 -19.39 -17.25
CA ARG A 123 -8.98 -19.55 -18.70
C ARG A 123 -10.39 -19.17 -19.17
N ARG A 124 -11.38 -19.20 -18.26
CA ARG A 124 -12.78 -18.87 -18.56
C ARG A 124 -13.05 -17.37 -18.53
N THR A 125 -12.10 -16.55 -18.08
CA THR A 125 -12.28 -15.09 -17.99
C THR A 125 -12.44 -14.48 -19.39
N PRO A 126 -13.57 -13.80 -19.68
CA PRO A 126 -13.78 -13.11 -20.95
C PRO A 126 -12.75 -12.00 -21.16
N HIS A 127 -12.39 -11.73 -22.42
CA HIS A 127 -11.37 -10.74 -22.78
C HIS A 127 -11.60 -9.34 -22.15
N ALA A 128 -12.85 -8.88 -22.12
CA ALA A 128 -13.19 -7.58 -21.51
C ALA A 128 -12.90 -7.55 -20.00
N GLN A 129 -13.21 -8.65 -19.29
CA GLN A 129 -12.91 -8.77 -17.87
C GLN A 129 -11.42 -8.93 -17.62
N PHE A 130 -10.71 -9.70 -18.46
CA PHE A 130 -9.26 -9.83 -18.39
C PHE A 130 -8.58 -8.46 -18.47
N LYS A 131 -8.95 -7.63 -19.46
CA LYS A 131 -8.44 -6.26 -19.58
C LYS A 131 -8.71 -5.42 -18.33
N HIS A 132 -9.93 -5.51 -17.80
CA HIS A 132 -10.31 -4.77 -16.60
C HIS A 132 -9.48 -5.18 -15.37
N PHE A 133 -9.34 -6.48 -15.10
CA PHE A 133 -8.54 -6.98 -13.98
C PHE A 133 -7.05 -6.70 -14.17
N ALA A 134 -6.54 -6.80 -15.40
CA ALA A 134 -5.14 -6.51 -15.72
C ALA A 134 -4.83 -5.04 -15.46
N ALA A 135 -5.68 -4.12 -15.94
CA ALA A 135 -5.52 -2.69 -15.70
C ALA A 135 -5.53 -2.36 -14.19
N ARG A 136 -6.40 -3.01 -13.41
CA ARG A 136 -6.43 -2.86 -11.95
C ARG A 136 -5.16 -3.36 -11.28
N LEU A 137 -4.65 -4.54 -11.67
CA LEU A 137 -3.43 -5.08 -11.10
C LEU A 137 -2.21 -4.23 -11.48
N MET A 138 -2.10 -3.82 -12.75
CA MET A 138 -1.02 -2.96 -13.23
C MET A 138 -1.02 -1.59 -12.54
N ARG A 139 -2.18 -1.03 -12.19
CA ARG A 139 -2.30 0.19 -11.37
C ARG A 139 -1.67 0.02 -9.99
N ILE A 140 -1.99 -1.08 -9.30
CA ILE A 140 -1.45 -1.38 -7.96
C ILE A 140 0.07 -1.54 -8.03
N LEU A 141 0.55 -2.31 -9.02
CA LEU A 141 1.98 -2.51 -9.26
C LEU A 141 2.71 -1.20 -9.58
N ALA A 142 2.10 -0.35 -10.41
CA ALA A 142 2.64 0.95 -10.77
C ALA A 142 2.80 1.85 -9.54
N GLU A 143 1.76 1.99 -8.71
CA GLU A 143 1.83 2.79 -7.47
C GLU A 143 2.92 2.27 -6.52
N GLU A 144 2.96 0.96 -6.27
CA GLU A 144 3.96 0.36 -5.37
C GLU A 144 5.38 0.54 -5.89
N SER A 145 5.55 0.41 -7.20
CA SER A 145 6.86 0.61 -7.84
C SER A 145 7.34 2.05 -7.75
N LEU A 146 6.45 3.03 -7.95
CA LEU A 146 6.75 4.45 -7.83
C LEU A 146 7.03 4.81 -6.37
N ALA A 147 6.28 4.27 -5.42
CA ALA A 147 6.54 4.45 -4.00
C ALA A 147 7.94 3.92 -3.60
N SER A 148 8.37 2.80 -4.19
CA SER A 148 9.67 2.19 -3.92
C SER A 148 10.84 2.92 -4.60
N CYS A 149 10.65 3.40 -5.83
CA CYS A 149 11.75 3.91 -6.65
C CYS A 149 11.72 5.44 -6.84
N ALA A 150 10.70 6.14 -6.41
CA ALA A 150 10.50 7.54 -6.80
C ALA A 150 10.07 8.44 -5.64
N MET A 151 10.58 8.24 -4.43
CA MET A 151 10.17 9.02 -3.25
C MET A 151 11.36 9.66 -2.52
N GLU A 152 11.17 10.88 -2.05
CA GLU A 152 12.12 11.67 -1.25
C GLU A 152 11.43 12.26 -0.01
N TYR A 153 12.18 12.47 1.06
CA TYR A 153 11.64 13.08 2.28
C TYR A 153 11.41 14.58 2.06
N ALA A 154 10.24 15.08 2.45
CA ALA A 154 9.94 16.49 2.42
C ALA A 154 9.04 16.91 3.58
N THR A 155 9.15 18.19 3.93
CA THR A 155 8.30 18.86 4.91
C THR A 155 7.45 19.91 4.19
N VAL A 156 6.15 19.93 4.50
CA VAL A 156 5.21 20.97 4.06
C VAL A 156 4.54 21.64 5.26
N TRP A 157 4.01 22.84 5.04
CA TRP A 157 3.18 23.54 6.02
C TRP A 157 1.71 23.27 5.71
N THR A 158 0.96 22.79 6.69
CA THR A 158 -0.48 22.54 6.55
C THR A 158 -1.25 23.87 6.52
N PRO A 159 -2.50 23.89 6.04
CA PRO A 159 -3.36 25.08 6.14
C PRO A 159 -3.59 25.58 7.57
N THR A 160 -3.33 24.74 8.58
CA THR A 160 -3.41 25.10 10.01
C THR A 160 -2.10 25.68 10.55
N GLY A 161 -1.07 25.86 9.72
CA GLY A 161 0.24 26.37 10.11
C GLY A 161 1.12 25.34 10.84
N ALA A 162 0.71 24.07 10.87
CA ALA A 162 1.51 22.99 11.46
C ALA A 162 2.50 22.44 10.42
N GLU A 163 3.66 22.01 10.90
CA GLU A 163 4.63 21.28 10.08
C GLU A 163 4.14 19.83 9.86
N TYR A 164 4.16 19.36 8.62
CA TYR A 164 3.89 17.98 8.27
C TYR A 164 5.01 17.43 7.40
N SER A 165 5.67 16.39 7.90
CA SER A 165 6.76 15.73 7.19
C SER A 165 6.34 14.35 6.69
N GLY A 166 6.75 14.02 5.47
CA GLY A 166 6.41 12.78 4.80
C GLY A 166 7.29 12.51 3.59
N MET A 167 6.75 11.78 2.62
CA MET A 167 7.44 11.47 1.37
C MET A 167 6.73 12.13 0.19
N VAL A 168 7.51 12.62 -0.77
CA VAL A 168 7.03 13.22 -2.01
C VAL A 168 7.67 12.53 -3.23
N PRO A 169 6.99 12.48 -4.38
CA PRO A 169 7.58 11.93 -5.59
C PRO A 169 8.82 12.70 -6.06
N THR A 170 9.90 12.00 -6.43
CA THR A 170 11.10 12.58 -7.05
C THR A 170 10.92 12.77 -8.55
N ASN A 171 11.63 13.75 -9.12
CA ASN A 171 11.62 14.06 -10.55
C ASN A 171 12.66 13.31 -11.39
N ASN A 172 13.37 12.37 -10.76
CA ASN A 172 14.58 11.78 -11.31
C ASN A 172 14.40 10.32 -11.82
N VAL A 173 13.23 10.03 -12.41
CA VAL A 173 12.88 8.67 -12.87
C VAL A 173 12.47 8.66 -14.35
N CYS A 174 13.00 7.69 -15.10
CA CYS A 174 12.63 7.43 -16.49
C CYS A 174 11.98 6.04 -16.62
N ALA A 175 10.81 5.95 -17.23
CA ALA A 175 10.19 4.66 -17.55
C ALA A 175 10.52 4.21 -19.00
N VAL A 176 10.83 2.92 -19.14
CA VAL A 176 11.19 2.27 -20.40
C VAL A 176 10.32 1.03 -20.59
N SER A 177 9.53 1.00 -21.66
CA SER A 177 8.64 -0.11 -22.00
C SER A 177 9.31 -1.14 -22.90
N ILE A 178 9.19 -2.42 -22.53
CA ILE A 178 9.45 -3.55 -23.43
C ILE A 178 8.16 -3.86 -24.20
N ILE A 179 8.14 -3.44 -25.45
CA ILE A 179 7.01 -3.63 -26.35
C ILE A 179 6.86 -5.14 -26.66
N ARG A 180 5.64 -5.70 -26.71
CA ARG A 180 4.32 -5.03 -26.72
C ARG A 180 3.61 -4.97 -25.38
N ALA A 181 3.86 -5.93 -24.49
CA ALA A 181 3.10 -6.05 -23.25
C ALA A 181 3.43 -4.93 -22.25
N GLY A 182 4.69 -4.44 -22.27
CA GLY A 182 5.14 -3.34 -21.43
C GLY A 182 4.36 -2.04 -21.62
N ASP A 183 3.79 -1.77 -22.81
CA ASP A 183 3.05 -0.53 -23.06
C ASP A 183 1.76 -0.46 -22.23
N ALA A 184 1.13 -1.59 -21.91
CA ALA A 184 -0.06 -1.60 -21.06
C ALA A 184 0.26 -1.28 -19.59
N LEU A 185 1.43 -1.71 -19.11
CA LEU A 185 1.92 -1.37 -17.78
C LEU A 185 2.47 0.06 -17.74
N LEU A 186 3.10 0.53 -18.83
CA LEU A 186 3.53 1.92 -19.00
C LEU A 186 2.36 2.89 -18.88
N ASP A 187 1.22 2.55 -19.51
CA ASP A 187 -0.01 3.34 -19.42
C ASP A 187 -0.52 3.41 -17.97
N ALA A 188 -0.43 2.31 -17.22
CA ALA A 188 -0.70 2.33 -15.79
C ALA A 188 0.27 3.27 -15.05
N VAL A 189 1.58 3.17 -15.25
CA VAL A 189 2.56 4.09 -14.63
C VAL A 189 2.25 5.55 -14.96
N LEU A 190 1.98 5.87 -16.22
CA LEU A 190 1.64 7.22 -16.70
C LEU A 190 0.42 7.82 -16.00
N HIS A 191 -0.59 7.00 -15.75
CA HIS A 191 -1.81 7.43 -15.08
C HIS A 191 -1.64 7.60 -13.54
N CYS A 192 -0.61 7.01 -12.92
CA CYS A 192 -0.29 7.26 -11.50
C CYS A 192 0.46 8.58 -11.33
N VAL A 193 1.21 9.00 -12.36
CA VAL A 193 1.95 10.25 -12.34
C VAL A 193 1.02 11.44 -12.60
N PRO A 194 1.01 12.48 -11.75
CA PRO A 194 0.09 13.61 -11.94
C PRO A 194 0.45 14.45 -13.18
N SER A 195 -0.44 14.44 -14.18
CA SER A 195 -0.47 15.45 -15.23
C SER A 195 -1.38 16.59 -14.77
N ILE A 196 -0.85 17.76 -14.38
CA ILE A 196 -1.69 18.90 -14.05
C ILE A 196 -1.61 19.98 -15.13
N ALA A 197 -2.68 20.05 -15.90
CA ALA A 197 -3.13 21.25 -16.60
C ALA A 197 -4.25 21.92 -15.77
N VAL A 198 -3.94 22.54 -14.63
CA VAL A 198 -4.81 23.55 -13.99
C VAL A 198 -3.93 24.53 -13.20
N GLY A 199 -4.10 25.82 -13.47
CA GLY A 199 -3.18 26.88 -13.06
C GLY A 199 -3.03 27.08 -11.56
N THR A 200 -1.78 27.05 -11.09
CA THR A 200 -1.22 27.94 -10.05
C THR A 200 0.29 27.65 -9.96
N SER A 201 1.09 28.69 -9.69
CA SER A 201 2.52 28.74 -9.99
C SER A 201 3.41 27.70 -9.27
N LEU A 202 2.92 27.00 -8.25
CA LEU A 202 3.65 25.90 -7.59
C LEU A 202 3.48 24.54 -8.30
N THR A 203 2.45 24.38 -9.13
CA THR A 203 2.08 23.09 -9.75
C THR A 203 2.76 22.84 -11.10
N ARG A 204 3.70 23.72 -11.50
CA ARG A 204 4.55 23.50 -12.69
C ARG A 204 5.75 22.58 -12.43
N HIS A 205 6.12 22.34 -11.17
CA HIS A 205 7.24 21.45 -10.84
C HIS A 205 6.91 19.96 -10.98
N LEU A 206 5.63 19.58 -10.88
CA LEU A 206 5.21 18.18 -10.90
C LEU A 206 5.21 17.57 -12.31
N PHE A 207 5.08 18.40 -13.36
CA PHE A 207 5.11 17.94 -14.75
C PHE A 207 6.51 17.49 -15.20
N LEU A 208 7.57 17.97 -14.54
CA LEU A 208 8.95 17.62 -14.86
C LEU A 208 9.40 16.31 -14.18
N ALA A 209 8.51 15.65 -13.44
CA ALA A 209 8.93 14.55 -12.57
C ALA A 209 9.21 13.23 -13.27
N TYR A 210 8.61 13.01 -14.44
CA TYR A 210 8.77 11.76 -15.17
C TYR A 210 8.85 12.04 -16.66
N HIS A 211 10.00 11.75 -17.27
CA HIS A 211 10.14 11.75 -18.71
C HIS A 211 9.94 10.32 -19.20
N ILE A 212 8.75 10.05 -19.73
CA ILE A 212 8.32 8.69 -20.06
C ILE A 212 8.35 8.54 -21.59
N GLU A 213 9.52 8.18 -22.14
CA GLU A 213 9.67 8.04 -23.60
C GLU A 213 10.62 6.90 -24.03
N GLY A 214 10.99 5.99 -23.13
CA GLY A 214 11.77 4.81 -23.50
C GLY A 214 10.91 3.70 -24.08
N LYS A 215 11.20 3.28 -25.32
CA LYS A 215 10.52 2.16 -25.97
C LYS A 215 11.55 1.22 -26.60
N ILE A 216 11.49 -0.06 -26.22
CA ILE A 216 12.36 -1.10 -26.77
C ILE A 216 11.48 -2.24 -27.28
N LEU A 217 11.64 -2.61 -28.55
CA LEU A 217 11.00 -3.79 -29.14
C LEU A 217 11.99 -4.95 -29.12
N ILE A 218 11.66 -5.96 -28.33
CA ILE A 218 12.43 -7.20 -28.25
C ILE A 218 11.50 -8.35 -28.62
N GLN A 219 11.92 -9.19 -29.55
CA GLN A 219 11.19 -10.39 -29.93
C GLN A 219 12.11 -11.60 -29.88
N ARG A 220 11.58 -12.73 -29.40
CA ARG A 220 12.34 -13.98 -29.34
C ARG A 220 12.38 -14.61 -30.73
N ASN A 221 13.54 -15.15 -31.11
CA ASN A 221 13.64 -15.95 -32.32
C ASN A 221 12.99 -17.32 -32.10
N GLU A 222 11.84 -17.56 -32.71
CA GLU A 222 11.12 -18.84 -32.60
C GLU A 222 11.84 -19.99 -33.33
N ASN A 223 12.78 -19.68 -34.23
CA ASN A 223 13.53 -20.66 -35.01
C ASN A 223 14.75 -21.24 -34.27
N THR A 224 15.16 -20.65 -33.14
CA THR A 224 16.30 -21.12 -32.35
C THR A 224 15.80 -21.85 -31.11
N ILE A 225 16.43 -22.99 -30.77
CA ILE A 225 16.09 -23.79 -29.57
C ILE A 225 16.12 -22.93 -28.30
N GLU A 226 17.08 -22.00 -28.22
CA GLU A 226 17.30 -21.09 -27.09
C GLU A 226 16.29 -19.93 -27.01
N LYS A 227 15.46 -19.72 -28.05
CA LYS A 227 14.52 -18.58 -28.17
C LYS A 227 15.17 -17.24 -27.80
N SER A 228 16.36 -17.01 -28.36
CA SER A 228 17.19 -15.86 -28.03
C SER A 228 16.46 -14.53 -28.33
N PRO A 229 16.57 -13.53 -27.43
CA PRO A 229 15.96 -12.22 -27.63
C PRO A 229 16.71 -11.46 -28.73
N ILE A 230 15.97 -10.87 -29.68
CA ILE A 230 16.50 -10.03 -30.75
C ILE A 230 15.94 -8.62 -30.57
N LEU A 231 16.83 -7.62 -30.65
CA LEU A 231 16.46 -6.21 -30.65
C LEU A 231 16.00 -5.79 -32.05
N PHE A 232 14.76 -5.32 -32.16
CA PHE A 232 14.21 -4.80 -33.42
C PHE A 232 14.11 -3.27 -33.44
N TYR A 233 13.90 -2.66 -32.28
CA TYR A 233 13.74 -1.21 -32.16
C TYR A 233 14.17 -0.76 -30.78
N SER A 234 14.86 0.38 -30.72
CA SER A 234 15.14 1.10 -29.48
C SER A 234 15.02 2.59 -29.72
N LYS A 235 14.18 3.24 -28.92
CA LYS A 235 14.15 4.70 -28.79
C LYS A 235 14.18 5.03 -27.31
N LEU A 236 15.34 5.51 -26.87
CA LEU A 236 15.54 5.97 -25.50
C LEU A 236 15.64 7.50 -25.49
N PRO A 237 15.27 8.17 -24.39
CA PRO A 237 15.45 9.60 -24.25
C PRO A 237 16.93 9.99 -24.43
N PRO A 238 17.23 11.13 -25.10
CA PRO A 238 18.61 11.53 -25.41
C PRO A 238 19.46 11.83 -24.17
N ARG A 239 18.85 12.03 -23.00
CA ARG A 239 19.53 12.25 -21.71
C ARG A 239 19.17 11.18 -20.68
N ILE A 240 19.01 9.93 -21.10
CA ILE A 240 18.64 8.85 -20.18
C ILE A 240 19.67 8.66 -19.03
N ALA A 241 20.95 8.95 -19.27
CA ALA A 241 21.99 8.99 -18.24
C ALA A 241 21.78 10.05 -17.14
N GLY A 242 20.96 11.07 -17.41
CA GLY A 242 20.66 12.12 -16.43
C GLY A 242 19.64 11.69 -15.38
N TYR A 243 18.94 10.58 -15.57
CA TYR A 243 17.99 10.06 -14.60
C TYR A 243 18.69 9.13 -13.61
N GLY A 244 18.52 9.38 -12.31
CA GLY A 244 19.08 8.51 -11.27
C GLY A 244 18.50 7.10 -11.28
N ARG A 245 17.27 6.92 -11.78
CA ARG A 245 16.58 5.63 -11.79
C ARG A 245 15.85 5.36 -13.10
N VAL A 246 15.85 4.10 -13.51
CA VAL A 246 15.18 3.63 -14.73
C VAL A 246 14.18 2.52 -14.39
N LEU A 247 12.91 2.77 -14.67
CA LEU A 247 11.81 1.84 -14.48
C LEU A 247 11.60 1.03 -15.76
N LEU A 248 12.01 -0.23 -15.78
CA LEU A 248 11.82 -1.12 -16.93
C LEU A 248 10.48 -1.86 -16.76
N VAL A 249 9.53 -1.62 -17.66
CA VAL A 249 8.17 -2.20 -17.54
C VAL A 249 7.96 -3.34 -18.54
N ASP A 250 7.70 -4.53 -18.01
CA ASP A 250 7.32 -5.74 -18.74
C ASP A 250 6.51 -6.68 -17.81
N PRO A 251 5.18 -6.77 -17.97
CA PRO A 251 4.31 -7.50 -17.04
C PRO A 251 4.55 -9.03 -16.99
N MET A 252 5.46 -9.57 -17.82
CA MET A 252 5.76 -11.01 -17.88
C MET A 252 7.27 -11.29 -17.88
N LEU A 253 7.83 -11.46 -16.69
CA LEU A 253 9.21 -11.92 -16.54
C LEU A 253 9.29 -13.46 -16.57
N ALA A 254 9.52 -14.03 -17.76
CA ALA A 254 9.68 -15.48 -17.93
C ALA A 254 11.14 -15.93 -17.74
N THR A 255 11.94 -15.97 -18.81
CA THR A 255 13.37 -16.34 -18.75
C THR A 255 14.29 -15.16 -18.46
N GLY A 256 13.74 -13.94 -18.34
CA GLY A 256 14.52 -12.70 -18.17
C GLY A 256 15.34 -12.26 -19.39
N GLY A 257 15.36 -13.02 -20.50
CA GLY A 257 16.17 -12.69 -21.67
C GLY A 257 15.86 -11.31 -22.28
N SER A 258 14.58 -10.95 -22.38
CA SER A 258 14.16 -9.64 -22.88
C SER A 258 14.59 -8.51 -21.95
N ALA A 259 14.38 -8.67 -20.64
CA ALA A 259 14.82 -7.69 -19.64
C ALA A 259 16.35 -7.51 -19.66
N LYS A 260 17.12 -8.61 -19.73
CA LYS A 260 18.58 -8.57 -19.83
C LYS A 260 19.05 -7.81 -21.07
N LEU A 261 18.46 -8.09 -22.24
CA LEU A 261 18.80 -7.38 -23.47
C LEU A 261 18.40 -5.90 -23.39
N ALA A 262 17.27 -5.56 -22.79
CA ALA A 262 16.87 -4.17 -22.57
C ALA A 262 17.86 -3.40 -21.67
N ILE A 263 18.33 -4.03 -20.59
CA ILE A 263 19.38 -3.47 -19.73
C ILE A 263 20.68 -3.26 -20.53
N GLN A 264 21.10 -4.26 -21.31
CA GLN A 264 22.29 -4.13 -22.18
C GLN A 264 22.16 -2.98 -23.18
N VAL A 265 20.98 -2.80 -23.79
CA VAL A 265 20.70 -1.68 -24.69
C VAL A 265 20.84 -0.35 -23.96
N HIS A 266 20.32 -0.24 -22.74
CA HIS A 266 20.52 0.96 -21.91
C HIS A 266 22.00 1.21 -21.61
N THR A 267 22.74 0.21 -21.14
CA THR A 267 24.18 0.36 -20.82
C THR A 267 24.99 0.80 -22.04
N ASN A 268 24.69 0.25 -23.22
CA ASN A 268 25.36 0.66 -24.46
C ASN A 268 25.05 2.12 -24.87
N HIS A 269 23.88 2.66 -24.49
CA HIS A 269 23.54 4.08 -24.70
C HIS A 269 24.17 5.00 -23.64
N CYS A 270 24.59 4.45 -22.49
CA CYS A 270 25.19 5.18 -21.37
C CYS A 270 26.56 4.60 -20.98
N PRO A 271 27.57 4.60 -21.87
CA PRO A 271 28.87 3.95 -21.60
C PRO A 271 29.61 4.55 -20.39
N ASN A 272 29.35 5.81 -20.04
CA ASN A 272 29.97 6.52 -18.91
C ASN A 272 29.14 6.48 -17.62
N GLY A 273 27.97 5.82 -17.61
CA GLY A 273 27.05 5.76 -16.45
C GLY A 273 27.59 4.99 -15.24
N HIS A 274 28.76 4.38 -15.37
CA HIS A 274 29.47 3.71 -14.28
C HIS A 274 30.43 4.62 -13.50
N GLU A 275 30.81 5.80 -14.01
CA GLU A 275 31.91 6.58 -13.42
C GLU A 275 31.51 7.77 -12.53
N PHE A 276 30.27 8.28 -12.56
CA PHE A 276 29.94 9.48 -11.74
C PHE A 276 28.51 9.55 -11.19
N LEU A 277 28.01 8.46 -10.61
CA LEU A 277 27.04 8.54 -9.52
C LEU A 277 27.50 7.56 -8.42
N PRO A 278 27.58 7.98 -7.14
CA PRO A 278 28.03 7.10 -6.06
C PRO A 278 27.14 5.85 -5.88
N ASN A 279 25.93 5.87 -6.46
CA ASN A 279 25.02 4.74 -6.61
C ASN A 279 24.66 4.65 -8.12
N GLY A 280 25.04 3.58 -8.82
CA GLY A 280 24.74 3.41 -10.25
C GLY A 280 23.23 3.46 -10.56
N HIS A 281 22.85 3.54 -11.84
CA HIS A 281 21.44 3.49 -12.24
C HIS A 281 20.74 2.27 -11.63
N GLU A 282 19.79 2.50 -10.73
CA GLU A 282 18.94 1.43 -10.19
C GLU A 282 17.87 1.09 -11.22
N PHE A 283 17.86 -0.17 -11.66
CA PHE A 283 16.80 -0.72 -12.49
C PHE A 283 15.75 -1.37 -11.59
N LEU A 284 14.52 -0.90 -11.70
CA LEU A 284 13.37 -1.63 -11.18
C LEU A 284 12.63 -2.24 -12.37
N VAL A 285 12.61 -3.59 -12.42
CA VAL A 285 11.85 -4.34 -13.41
C VAL A 285 10.50 -4.69 -12.79
N ILE A 286 9.41 -4.27 -13.43
CA ILE A 286 8.04 -4.53 -13.00
C ILE A 286 7.32 -5.33 -14.09
#